data_AF-A0A920R227-F1
#
_entry.id   AF-A0A920R227-F1
#
_cell.length_a   1.000
_cell.length_b   1.000
_cell.length_c   1.000
_cell.angle_alpha   90.00
_cell.angle_beta   90.00
_cell.angle_gamma   90.00
#
_symmetry.space_group_name_H-M   'P 1'
#
loop_
_entity.id
_entity.type
_entity.pdbx_description
1 polymer ?
#
loop_
_entity_poly.entity_id
_entity_poly.type
_entity_poly.pdbx_seq_one_letter_code
_entity_poly.pdbx_strand_id
1 'polypeptide(L)' 'MYKAMRIYYENDFDGFFMDDHVPHTVGDTEWGHRAKAYANGYIQSLIETVTDTPLFDPK' A
#
# COMPACT_ATOMS: atom_id res chain seq x y z
N MET A 1 10.13 -2.25 -1.36
CA MET A 1 8.78 -2.83 -1.47
C MET A 1 8.45 -3.38 -2.85
N TYR A 2 8.71 -2.69 -3.97
CA TYR A 2 8.39 -3.20 -5.33
C TYR A 2 8.83 -4.66 -5.60
N LYS A 3 10.10 -5.01 -5.35
CA LYS A 3 10.59 -6.38 -5.52
C LYS A 3 9.80 -7.41 -4.69
N ALA A 4 9.43 -7.05 -3.46
CA ALA A 4 8.64 -7.94 -2.61
C ALA A 4 7.21 -8.09 -3.15
N MET A 5 6.56 -6.98 -3.53
CA MET A 5 5.21 -7.00 -4.11
C MET A 5 5.16 -7.85 -5.39
N ARG A 6 6.17 -7.71 -6.26
CA ARG A 6 6.29 -8.53 -7.46
C ARG A 6 6.44 -10.02 -7.14
N ILE A 7 7.25 -10.37 -6.14
CA ILE A 7 7.41 -11.77 -5.71
C ILE A 7 6.10 -12.33 -5.16
N TYR A 8 5.34 -11.56 -4.36
CA TYR A 8 4.02 -12.00 -3.89
C TYR A 8 3.08 -12.29 -5.05
N TYR A 9 3.02 -11.40 -6.03
CA TYR A 9 2.21 -11.59 -7.23
C TYR A 9 2.67 -12.78 -8.08
N GLU A 10 3.98 -12.93 -8.31
CA GLU A 10 4.58 -14.06 -9.05
C GLU A 10 4.37 -15.43 -8.37
N ASN A 11 3.91 -15.46 -7.11
CA ASN A 11 3.63 -16.66 -6.33
C ASN A 11 2.16 -16.77 -5.90
N ASP A 12 1.24 -16.14 -6.66
CA ASP A 12 -0.21 -16.25 -6.49
C ASP A 12 -0.71 -15.88 -5.07
N PHE A 13 -0.04 -14.95 -4.40
CA PHE A 13 -0.51 -14.47 -3.10
C PHE A 13 -1.80 -13.65 -3.23
N ASP A 14 -2.88 -14.14 -2.64
CA ASP A 14 -4.22 -13.53 -2.63
C ASP A 14 -4.65 -13.07 -1.21
N GLY A 15 -3.68 -12.73 -0.37
CA GLY A 15 -3.91 -12.26 0.99
C GLY A 15 -3.97 -10.74 1.10
N PHE A 16 -4.26 -10.25 2.31
CA PHE A 16 -4.29 -8.82 2.60
C PHE A 16 -2.88 -8.25 2.78
N PHE A 17 -2.68 -7.02 2.31
CA PHE A 17 -1.54 -6.18 2.69
C PHE A 17 -2.01 -5.11 3.67
N MET A 18 -1.20 -4.87 4.71
CA MET A 18 -1.46 -3.87 5.74
C MET A 18 -0.17 -3.10 6.02
N ASP A 19 -0.28 -1.78 6.20
CA ASP A 19 0.81 -0.99 6.75
C ASP A 19 1.03 -1.34 8.24
N ASP A 20 2.28 -1.38 8.67
CA ASP A 20 2.62 -1.71 10.05
C ASP A 20 2.87 -0.43 10.87
N HIS A 21 4.14 -0.05 10.99
CA HIS A 21 4.57 1.17 11.67
C HIS A 21 4.73 2.31 10.67
N VAL A 22 4.28 3.48 11.07
CA VAL A 22 4.44 4.71 10.31
C VAL A 22 5.11 5.79 11.18
N PRO A 23 5.85 6.73 10.58
CA PRO A 23 6.45 7.81 11.36
C PRO A 23 5.36 8.73 11.93
N HIS A 24 5.62 9.28 13.11
CA HIS A 24 4.86 10.42 13.60
C HIS A 24 5.14 11.64 12.71
N THR A 25 4.08 12.32 12.28
CA THR A 25 4.19 13.52 11.46
C THR A 25 3.63 14.73 12.18
N VAL A 26 4.19 15.90 11.89
CA VAL A 26 3.79 17.16 12.54
C VAL A 26 2.33 17.47 12.21
N GLY A 27 1.51 17.70 13.25
CA GLY A 27 0.09 18.02 13.12
C GLY A 27 -0.81 16.82 12.80
N ASP A 28 -0.31 15.59 12.97
CA ASP A 28 -1.10 14.37 12.94
C ASP A 28 -1.57 13.99 14.36
N THR A 29 -2.50 13.04 14.45
CA THR A 29 -2.91 12.47 15.74
C THR A 29 -1.89 11.45 16.23
N GLU A 30 -2.02 11.00 17.48
CA GLU A 30 -1.24 9.87 18.02
C GLU A 30 -1.38 8.59 17.17
N TRP A 31 -2.49 8.46 16.44
CA TRP A 31 -2.81 7.32 15.58
C TRP A 31 -2.15 7.37 14.20
N GLY A 32 -1.49 8.49 13.84
CA GLY A 32 -0.67 8.58 12.62
C GLY A 32 -1.45 8.50 11.31
N HIS A 33 -2.69 9.00 11.27
CA HIS A 33 -3.59 8.84 10.12
C HIS A 33 -2.99 9.30 8.79
N ARG A 34 -2.20 10.39 8.78
CA ARG A 34 -1.63 10.93 7.54
C ARG A 34 -0.56 10.00 6.98
N ALA A 35 0.33 9.51 7.84
CA ALA A 35 1.39 8.62 7.42
C ALA A 35 0.83 7.23 7.02
N LYS A 36 -0.21 6.75 7.71
CA LYS A 36 -0.95 5.54 7.32
C LYS A 36 -1.65 5.69 5.97
N ALA A 37 -2.29 6.83 5.70
CA ALA A 37 -2.91 7.11 4.41
C ALA A 37 -1.87 7.08 3.27
N TYR A 38 -0.71 7.70 3.49
CA TYR A 38 0.39 7.65 2.53
C TYR A 38 0.90 6.23 2.30
N ALA A 39 1.15 5.46 3.36
CA ALA A 39 1.62 4.08 3.27
C ALA A 39 0.65 3.18 2.51
N ASN A 40 -0.66 3.31 2.78
CA ASN A 40 -1.69 2.56 2.09
C ASN A 40 -1.80 2.95 0.60
N GLY A 41 -1.71 4.24 0.27
CA GLY A 41 -1.66 4.67 -1.14
C GLY A 41 -0.43 4.14 -1.88
N TYR A 42 0.73 4.08 -1.22
CA TYR A 42 1.93 3.47 -1.77
C TYR A 42 1.76 1.96 -2.01
N ILE A 43 1.14 1.23 -1.07
CA ILE A 43 0.82 -0.20 -1.24
C ILE A 43 -0.14 -0.39 -2.43
N GLN A 44 -1.21 0.39 -2.52
CA GLN A 44 -2.18 0.33 -3.63
C GLN A 44 -1.50 0.54 -4.98
N SER A 45 -0.69 1.60 -5.12
CA SER A 45 0.04 1.87 -6.36
C SER A 45 0.99 0.74 -6.73
N LEU A 46 1.66 0.12 -5.76
CA LEU A 46 2.51 -1.04 -6.02
C LEU A 46 1.71 -2.26 -6.50
N ILE A 47 0.53 -2.50 -5.94
CA ILE A 47 -0.37 -3.57 -6.39
C ILE A 47 -0.75 -3.29 -7.85
N GLU A 48 -1.30 -2.11 -8.16
CA GLU A 48 -1.67 -1.72 -9.53
C GLU A 48 -0.51 -1.89 -10.52
N THR A 49 0.71 -1.53 -10.09
CA THR A 49 1.91 -1.60 -10.92
C THR A 49 2.31 -3.05 -11.24
N VAL A 50 2.24 -3.97 -10.28
CA VAL A 50 2.66 -5.37 -10.51
C VAL A 50 1.57 -6.21 -11.17
N THR A 51 0.30 -5.84 -10.99
CA THR A 51 -0.85 -6.56 -11.59
C THR A 51 -1.31 -5.95 -12.91
N ASP A 52 -0.78 -4.78 -13.30
CA ASP A 52 -1.26 -3.97 -14.44
C ASP A 52 -2.79 -3.77 -14.41
N THR A 53 -3.35 -3.65 -13.20
CA THR A 53 -4.79 -3.57 -12.95
C THR A 53 -5.09 -2.36 -12.08
N PRO A 54 -5.90 -1.40 -12.55
CA PRO A 54 -6.36 -0.28 -11.71
C PRO A 54 -7.20 -0.80 -10.54
N LEU A 55 -6.89 -0.38 -9.31
CA LEU A 55 -7.69 -0.71 -8.12
C LEU A 55 -8.88 0.25 -7.97
N PHE A 56 -8.78 1.44 -8.58
CA PHE A 56 -9.86 2.40 -8.65
C PHE A 56 -10.22 2.67 -10.11
N ASP A 57 -11.47 2.37 -10.48
CA ASP A 57 -12.09 2.79 -11.74
C ASP A 57 -13.05 3.97 -11.45
N PRO A 58 -12.63 5.22 -11.68
CA PRO A 58 -13.52 6.37 -11.57
C PRO A 58 -14.54 6.32 -12.71
N LYS A 59 -15.72 5.75 -12.44
CA LYS A 59 -16.90 5.98 -13.25
C LYS A 59 -17.29 7.45 -13.27
#